data_AF-A0A3D4FBW9-F1
#
_entry.id   AF-A0A3D4FBW9-F1
#
_cell.length_a   1.000
_cell.length_b   1.000
_cell.length_c   1.000
_cell.angle_alpha   90.00
_cell.angle_beta   90.00
_cell.angle_gamma   90.00
#
_symmetry.space_group_name_H-M   'P 1'
#
loop_
_entity.id
_entity.type
_entity.pdbx_description
1 polymer ?
#
loop_
_entity_poly.entity_id
_entity_poly.type
_entity_poly.pdbx_seq_one_letter_code
_entity_poly.pdbx_strand_id
1 'polypeptide(L)'
;MKALLYWLNYLRIELRRKRAKKKGRKLRLKIGNVNSFFRTLNNEGVNYAVLRWFEEVPLTLKLEKEFSNDVDILFAVADLKKLVQIASKHPGYVSFDCYSAEGKKGSAAHGYPYYPPILAYQILNSSELYKNTFYRPSAQAYCLSLIYHVIYHKGESSGIGFNQPLTNLPNTHRNYSETLIAAASKCGLKLPNQLSLVSLSEFLRTQNFDMAFDLKTRWPLQKEITRKLARIESKTFTHQKQLSDLVCFYIRQDASQNEAIMKTTLESLKQCYGPIDVIELNDIDRERILPSVRGGNWIEHEKNQLIPPTHLVIARTRNHSDEKCSSPIPPIEIKRNVPQSIIAAFPHPQRPRVIHGSDTPEESHHHLFYGLGPNKYHSYCEGLLKCSIQRR
;
A
#
# COMPACT_ATOMS: atom_id res chain seq x y z
N MET A 1 -43.19 1.63 -5.39
CA MET A 1 -42.62 0.32 -4.99
C MET A 1 -41.12 0.17 -5.31
N LYS A 2 -40.64 0.37 -6.55
CA LYS A 2 -39.20 0.25 -6.91
C LYS A 2 -38.26 1.20 -6.14
N ALA A 3 -38.65 2.47 -5.97
CA ALA A 3 -37.86 3.46 -5.22
C ALA A 3 -37.65 3.06 -3.75
N LEU A 4 -38.69 2.53 -3.09
CA LEU A 4 -38.60 2.02 -1.73
C LEU A 4 -37.64 0.83 -1.64
N LEU A 5 -37.72 -0.11 -2.60
CA LEU A 5 -36.82 -1.27 -2.65
C LEU A 5 -35.35 -0.85 -2.84
N TYR A 6 -35.09 0.12 -3.72
CA TYR A 6 -33.74 0.67 -3.91
C TYR A 6 -33.21 1.34 -2.65
N TRP A 7 -34.05 2.14 -1.98
CA TRP A 7 -33.68 2.79 -0.73
C TRP A 7 -33.38 1.77 0.38
N LEU A 8 -34.20 0.72 0.51
CA LEU A 8 -33.94 -0.38 1.45
C LEU A 8 -32.63 -1.13 1.14
N ASN A 9 -32.35 -1.40 -0.13
CA ASN A 9 -31.09 -2.02 -0.55
C ASN A 9 -29.89 -1.12 -0.27
N TYR A 10 -30.01 0.18 -0.54
CA TYR A 10 -28.99 1.17 -0.22
C TYR A 10 -28.67 1.17 1.27
N LEU A 11 -29.69 1.23 2.13
CA LEU A 11 -29.51 1.15 3.59
C LEU A 11 -28.84 -0.15 4.03
N ARG A 12 -29.24 -1.29 3.45
CA ARG A 12 -28.61 -2.60 3.73
C ARG A 12 -27.13 -2.61 3.37
N ILE A 13 -26.76 -2.06 2.21
CA ILE A 13 -25.36 -1.94 1.78
C ILE A 13 -24.60 -1.02 2.72
N GLU A 14 -25.17 0.14 3.09
CA GLU A 14 -24.56 1.09 4.02
C GLU A 14 -24.33 0.49 5.42
N LEU A 15 -25.28 -0.28 5.94
CA LEU A 15 -25.12 -1.00 7.21
C LEU A 15 -23.99 -2.05 7.13
N ARG A 16 -23.94 -2.82 6.03
CA ARG A 16 -22.84 -3.77 5.79
C ARG A 16 -21.50 -3.06 5.70
N ARG A 17 -21.44 -1.92 5.00
CA ARG A 17 -20.24 -1.09 4.88
C ARG A 17 -19.77 -0.53 6.21
N LYS A 18 -20.68 -0.01 7.05
CA LYS A 18 -20.36 0.46 8.41
C LYS A 18 -19.81 -0.67 9.28
N ARG A 19 -20.39 -1.87 9.19
CA ARG A 19 -19.87 -3.08 9.88
C ARG A 19 -18.49 -3.48 9.35
N ALA A 20 -18.29 -3.47 8.04
CA ALA A 20 -16.99 -3.73 7.41
C ALA A 20 -15.93 -2.72 7.87
N LYS A 21 -16.26 -1.43 7.91
CA LYS A 21 -15.40 -0.35 8.44
C LYS A 21 -14.95 -0.64 9.86
N LYS A 22 -15.88 -0.97 10.77
CA LYS A 22 -15.56 -1.27 12.17
C LYS A 22 -14.63 -2.48 12.31
N LYS A 23 -14.72 -3.46 11.40
CA LYS A 23 -13.91 -4.68 11.41
C LYS A 23 -12.64 -4.60 10.54
N GLY A 24 -12.38 -3.47 9.87
CA GLY A 24 -11.29 -3.36 8.90
C GLY A 24 -11.44 -4.31 7.70
N ARG A 25 -12.67 -4.58 7.25
CA ARG A 25 -12.94 -5.53 6.17
C ARG A 25 -13.35 -4.82 4.87
N LYS A 26 -13.36 -5.61 3.81
CA LYS A 26 -13.80 -5.23 2.47
C LYS A 26 -15.31 -5.08 2.42
N LEU A 27 -15.79 -4.29 1.47
CA LEU A 27 -17.21 -4.18 1.19
C LEU A 27 -17.59 -5.35 0.30
N ARG A 28 -18.51 -6.20 0.77
CA ARG A 28 -19.06 -7.29 -0.03
C ARG A 28 -20.42 -6.88 -0.59
N LEU A 29 -20.51 -6.80 -1.90
CA LEU A 29 -21.73 -6.52 -2.64
C LEU A 29 -22.31 -7.81 -3.23
N LYS A 30 -23.61 -7.77 -3.50
CA LYS A 30 -24.37 -8.88 -4.08
C LYS A 30 -25.12 -8.33 -5.29
N ILE A 31 -24.58 -8.61 -6.47
CA ILE A 31 -24.97 -7.98 -7.73
C ILE A 31 -25.73 -8.97 -8.61
N GLY A 32 -26.74 -8.47 -9.32
CA GLY A 32 -27.46 -9.19 -10.36
C GLY A 32 -27.52 -8.34 -11.61
N ASN A 33 -27.69 -8.98 -12.77
CA ASN A 33 -27.51 -8.33 -14.07
C ASN A 33 -26.16 -7.59 -14.12
N VAL A 34 -25.10 -8.37 -13.96
CA VAL A 34 -23.70 -7.93 -13.84
C VAL A 34 -23.30 -7.08 -15.06
N ASN A 35 -23.79 -7.42 -16.24
CA ASN A 35 -23.55 -6.63 -17.45
C ASN A 35 -24.15 -5.21 -17.34
N SER A 36 -25.42 -5.08 -16.93
CA SER A 36 -26.06 -3.78 -16.69
C SER A 36 -25.35 -2.99 -15.58
N PHE A 37 -24.89 -3.67 -14.55
CA PHE A 37 -24.14 -3.05 -13.45
C PHE A 37 -22.87 -2.38 -13.96
N PHE A 38 -22.03 -3.09 -14.72
CA PHE A 38 -20.81 -2.51 -15.30
C PHE A 38 -21.10 -1.40 -16.31
N ARG A 39 -22.14 -1.57 -17.15
CA ARG A 39 -22.57 -0.50 -18.05
C ARG A 39 -22.91 0.79 -17.29
N THR A 40 -23.60 0.65 -16.16
CA THR A 40 -23.94 1.80 -15.31
C THR A 40 -22.70 2.40 -14.65
N LEU A 41 -21.75 1.58 -14.19
CA LEU A 41 -20.47 2.09 -13.65
C LEU A 41 -19.70 2.91 -14.69
N ASN A 42 -19.61 2.44 -15.93
CA ASN A 42 -18.94 3.14 -17.01
C ASN A 42 -19.65 4.47 -17.34
N ASN A 43 -20.98 4.45 -17.47
CA ASN A 43 -21.76 5.65 -17.78
C ASN A 43 -21.66 6.73 -16.70
N GLU A 44 -21.53 6.33 -15.44
CA GLU A 44 -21.41 7.24 -14.28
C GLU A 44 -19.95 7.65 -13.99
N GLY A 45 -19.01 7.20 -14.84
CA GLY A 45 -17.58 7.51 -14.75
C GLY A 45 -16.96 7.04 -13.44
N VAL A 46 -17.33 5.85 -12.94
CA VAL A 46 -16.70 5.28 -11.75
C VAL A 46 -15.30 4.80 -12.12
N ASN A 47 -14.28 5.19 -11.36
CA ASN A 47 -12.92 4.69 -11.55
C ASN A 47 -12.74 3.35 -10.83
N TYR A 48 -12.76 2.25 -11.59
CA TYR A 48 -12.62 0.89 -11.07
C TYR A 48 -11.90 -0.04 -12.05
N ALA A 49 -11.41 -1.18 -11.54
CA ALA A 49 -10.90 -2.28 -12.36
C ALA A 49 -11.27 -3.64 -11.72
N VAL A 50 -11.68 -4.60 -12.55
CA VAL A 50 -11.81 -6.01 -12.16
C VAL A 50 -10.42 -6.64 -12.12
N LEU A 51 -9.98 -7.06 -10.93
CA LEU A 51 -8.56 -7.32 -10.68
C LEU A 51 -8.02 -8.57 -11.36
N ARG A 52 -8.70 -9.70 -11.20
CA ARG A 52 -8.20 -11.03 -11.61
C ARG A 52 -9.35 -11.96 -11.95
N TRP A 53 -9.05 -12.97 -12.76
CA TRP A 53 -10.06 -13.89 -13.30
C TRP A 53 -11.19 -13.13 -14.01
N PHE A 54 -10.84 -12.00 -14.64
CA PHE A 54 -11.81 -11.13 -15.28
C PHE A 54 -12.48 -11.84 -16.48
N GLU A 55 -11.83 -12.85 -17.05
CA GLU A 55 -12.36 -13.70 -18.10
C GLU A 55 -13.60 -14.51 -17.65
N GLU A 56 -13.75 -14.76 -16.35
CA GLU A 56 -14.82 -15.58 -15.78
C GLU A 56 -16.04 -14.78 -15.31
N VAL A 57 -15.98 -13.45 -15.42
CA VAL A 57 -17.07 -12.57 -14.97
C VAL A 57 -18.39 -12.97 -15.65
N PRO A 58 -19.45 -13.27 -14.88
CA PRO A 58 -20.69 -13.81 -15.44
C PRO A 58 -21.53 -12.70 -16.08
N LEU A 59 -21.36 -12.46 -17.38
CA LEU A 59 -22.03 -11.37 -18.10
C LEU A 59 -23.45 -11.71 -18.61
N THR A 60 -23.95 -12.91 -18.34
CA THR A 60 -25.30 -13.34 -18.71
C THR A 60 -26.04 -13.89 -17.49
N LEU A 61 -27.38 -13.78 -17.48
CA LEU A 61 -28.20 -14.28 -16.38
C LEU A 61 -28.04 -15.80 -16.15
N LYS A 62 -27.70 -16.57 -17.19
CA LYS A 62 -27.41 -17.99 -17.05
C LYS A 62 -26.10 -18.19 -16.28
N LEU A 63 -25.03 -17.53 -16.71
CA LEU A 63 -23.73 -17.60 -16.05
C LEU A 63 -23.81 -17.11 -14.60
N GLU A 64 -24.60 -16.07 -14.32
CA GLU A 64 -24.79 -15.56 -12.95
C GLU A 64 -25.36 -16.61 -11.99
N LYS A 65 -26.20 -17.54 -12.47
CA LYS A 65 -26.79 -18.62 -11.65
C LYS A 65 -25.79 -19.74 -11.36
N GLU A 66 -24.87 -19.99 -12.28
CA GLU A 66 -23.87 -21.05 -12.21
C GLU A 66 -22.57 -20.57 -11.53
N PHE A 67 -22.41 -19.24 -11.37
CA PHE A 67 -21.20 -18.63 -10.83
C PHE A 67 -21.10 -18.77 -9.31
N SER A 68 -20.10 -19.50 -8.84
CA SER A 68 -19.84 -19.75 -7.42
C SER A 68 -18.68 -18.93 -6.83
N ASN A 69 -17.88 -18.31 -7.69
CA ASN A 69 -16.71 -17.52 -7.28
C ASN A 69 -17.09 -16.09 -6.85
N ASP A 70 -16.12 -15.37 -6.28
CA ASP A 70 -16.25 -13.93 -5.98
C ASP A 70 -15.59 -13.12 -7.12
N VAL A 71 -16.18 -11.97 -7.49
CA VAL A 71 -15.55 -10.98 -8.38
C VAL A 71 -14.81 -9.94 -7.55
N ASP A 72 -13.49 -9.85 -7.68
CA ASP A 72 -12.69 -8.85 -6.98
C ASP A 72 -12.57 -7.56 -7.79
N ILE A 73 -12.97 -6.43 -7.21
CA ILE A 73 -12.82 -5.11 -7.83
C ILE A 73 -11.98 -4.17 -6.97
N LEU A 74 -11.15 -3.37 -7.63
CA LEU A 74 -10.46 -2.22 -7.07
C LEU A 74 -11.14 -0.95 -7.56
N PHE A 75 -11.29 0.06 -6.72
CA PHE A 75 -11.90 1.35 -7.10
C PHE A 75 -11.30 2.54 -6.35
N ALA A 76 -11.47 3.74 -6.88
CA ALA A 76 -11.06 4.97 -6.19
C ALA A 76 -12.02 5.29 -5.02
N VAL A 77 -11.51 5.58 -3.81
CA VAL A 77 -12.40 5.79 -2.64
C VAL A 77 -13.39 6.96 -2.81
N ALA A 78 -13.06 7.94 -3.65
CA ALA A 78 -13.93 9.06 -4.00
C ALA A 78 -15.27 8.59 -4.62
N ASP A 79 -15.25 7.49 -5.38
CA ASP A 79 -16.44 6.96 -6.06
C ASP A 79 -17.26 5.99 -5.21
N LEU A 80 -16.89 5.76 -3.94
CA LEU A 80 -17.60 4.84 -3.05
C LEU A 80 -19.11 5.10 -2.99
N LYS A 81 -19.52 6.39 -2.94
CA LYS A 81 -20.94 6.77 -2.89
C LYS A 81 -21.67 6.36 -4.18
N LYS A 82 -21.08 6.64 -5.34
CA LYS A 82 -21.63 6.24 -6.66
C LYS A 82 -21.73 4.72 -6.75
N LEU A 83 -20.66 3.99 -6.41
CA LEU A 83 -20.63 2.53 -6.41
C LEU A 83 -21.77 1.92 -5.58
N VAL A 84 -21.98 2.40 -4.35
CA VAL A 84 -23.06 1.92 -3.46
C VAL A 84 -24.45 2.24 -4.04
N GLN A 85 -24.64 3.45 -4.59
CA GLN A 85 -25.90 3.83 -5.23
C GLN A 85 -26.22 2.96 -6.44
N ILE A 86 -25.25 2.71 -7.31
CA ILE A 86 -25.40 1.87 -8.50
C ILE A 86 -25.69 0.43 -8.11
N ALA A 87 -24.93 -0.12 -7.15
CA ALA A 87 -25.13 -1.47 -6.63
C ALA A 87 -26.51 -1.67 -6.01
N SER A 88 -27.07 -0.66 -5.32
CA SER A 88 -28.41 -0.75 -4.72
C SER A 88 -29.54 -0.96 -5.73
N LYS A 89 -29.31 -0.53 -6.99
CA LYS A 89 -30.23 -0.70 -8.12
C LYS A 89 -30.06 -2.05 -8.84
N HIS A 90 -28.99 -2.79 -8.53
CA HIS A 90 -28.62 -4.06 -9.17
C HIS A 90 -28.49 -5.21 -8.16
N PRO A 91 -29.50 -5.49 -7.31
CA PRO A 91 -29.41 -6.58 -6.34
C PRO A 91 -29.38 -7.96 -7.04
N GLY A 92 -28.55 -8.88 -6.55
CA GLY A 92 -28.53 -10.27 -7.04
C GLY A 92 -27.71 -11.21 -6.15
N TYR A 93 -27.10 -12.24 -6.74
CA TYR A 93 -26.42 -13.31 -6.00
C TYR A 93 -24.91 -13.35 -6.20
N VAL A 94 -24.41 -12.75 -7.29
CA VAL A 94 -22.98 -12.71 -7.60
C VAL A 94 -22.27 -11.88 -6.54
N SER A 95 -21.31 -12.50 -5.86
CA SER A 95 -20.49 -11.83 -4.86
C SER A 95 -19.48 -10.90 -5.53
N PHE A 96 -19.40 -9.68 -5.02
CA PHE A 96 -18.34 -8.74 -5.38
C PHE A 96 -17.57 -8.36 -4.12
N ASP A 97 -16.27 -8.62 -4.12
CA ASP A 97 -15.35 -8.18 -3.07
C ASP A 97 -14.69 -6.87 -3.52
N CYS A 98 -15.08 -5.77 -2.86
CA CYS A 98 -14.72 -4.42 -3.27
C CYS A 98 -13.67 -3.81 -2.35
N TYR A 99 -12.51 -3.46 -2.93
CA TYR A 99 -11.39 -2.80 -2.25
C TYR A 99 -11.23 -1.37 -2.80
N SER A 100 -11.09 -0.37 -1.92
CA SER A 100 -10.65 0.94 -2.38
C SER A 100 -9.13 1.01 -2.42
N ALA A 101 -8.59 1.89 -3.26
CA ALA A 101 -7.15 2.14 -3.36
C ALA A 101 -6.50 2.46 -1.99
N GLU A 102 -7.19 3.18 -1.12
CA GLU A 102 -6.68 3.56 0.21
C GLU A 102 -7.13 2.61 1.33
N GLY A 103 -7.96 1.61 1.05
CA GLY A 103 -8.46 0.68 2.06
C GLY A 103 -9.32 1.35 3.13
N LYS A 104 -10.03 2.43 2.80
CA LYS A 104 -10.80 3.23 3.78
C LYS A 104 -12.31 3.01 3.67
N LYS A 105 -13.06 3.61 4.60
CA LYS A 105 -14.54 3.70 4.58
C LYS A 105 -15.26 2.33 4.45
N GLY A 106 -14.64 1.25 4.93
CA GLY A 106 -15.21 -0.11 4.92
C GLY A 106 -14.91 -0.92 3.66
N SER A 107 -13.77 -0.65 3.02
CA SER A 107 -13.29 -1.34 1.81
C SER A 107 -11.82 -1.76 1.94
N ALA A 108 -11.41 -2.14 3.16
CA ALA A 108 -10.04 -2.52 3.50
C ALA A 108 -9.81 -4.02 3.36
N ALA A 109 -8.56 -4.44 3.20
CA ALA A 109 -8.11 -5.81 3.39
C ALA A 109 -7.52 -5.97 4.80
N HIS A 110 -8.33 -6.44 5.76
CA HIS A 110 -7.89 -6.69 7.14
C HIS A 110 -7.25 -5.47 7.84
N GLY A 111 -7.83 -4.29 7.65
CA GLY A 111 -7.40 -3.03 8.27
C GLY A 111 -6.40 -2.24 7.43
N TYR A 112 -5.92 -2.80 6.33
CA TYR A 112 -4.94 -2.19 5.42
C TYR A 112 -5.50 -2.06 4.00
N PRO A 113 -4.92 -1.22 3.13
CA PRO A 113 -5.26 -1.23 1.72
C PRO A 113 -4.81 -2.56 1.07
N TYR A 114 -5.54 -3.02 0.05
CA TYR A 114 -5.28 -4.32 -0.59
C TYR A 114 -3.98 -4.31 -1.41
N TYR A 115 -3.64 -3.13 -1.97
CA TYR A 115 -2.33 -2.77 -2.51
C TYR A 115 -1.90 -1.46 -1.82
N PRO A 116 -0.60 -1.13 -1.73
CA PRO A 116 -0.17 0.24 -1.42
C PRO A 116 -0.89 1.23 -2.34
N PRO A 117 -1.38 2.39 -1.83
CA PRO A 117 -2.26 3.27 -2.62
C PRO A 117 -1.65 3.72 -3.96
N ILE A 118 -0.34 3.97 -4.02
CA ILE A 118 0.36 4.31 -5.27
C ILE A 118 0.20 3.20 -6.31
N LEU A 119 0.41 1.94 -5.91
CA LEU A 119 0.25 0.78 -6.80
C LEU A 119 -1.22 0.57 -7.19
N ALA A 120 -2.15 0.80 -6.26
CA ALA A 120 -3.58 0.74 -6.56
C ALA A 120 -3.97 1.76 -7.64
N TYR A 121 -3.48 3.00 -7.56
CA TYR A 121 -3.74 4.01 -8.57
C TYR A 121 -3.00 3.75 -9.88
N GLN A 122 -1.81 3.15 -9.86
CA GLN A 122 -1.17 2.65 -11.09
C GLN A 122 -2.03 1.60 -11.80
N ILE A 123 -2.67 0.68 -11.06
CA ILE A 123 -3.61 -0.30 -11.63
C ILE A 123 -4.83 0.40 -12.25
N LEU A 124 -5.43 1.35 -11.51
CA LEU A 124 -6.63 2.06 -11.95
C LEU A 124 -6.35 2.94 -13.18
N ASN A 125 -5.26 3.70 -13.16
CA ASN A 125 -4.89 4.63 -14.22
C ASN A 125 -4.44 3.92 -15.50
N SER A 126 -3.89 2.72 -15.39
CA SER A 126 -3.53 1.88 -16.54
C SER A 126 -4.62 0.86 -16.89
N SER A 127 -5.84 1.02 -16.39
CA SER A 127 -6.93 0.10 -16.70
C SER A 127 -7.43 0.28 -18.14
N GLU A 128 -7.85 -0.83 -18.74
CA GLU A 128 -8.29 -0.93 -20.12
C GLU A 128 -9.68 -1.54 -20.19
N LEU A 129 -10.49 -1.09 -21.14
CA LEU A 129 -11.82 -1.63 -21.37
C LEU A 129 -11.71 -3.06 -21.95
N TYR A 130 -12.24 -4.03 -21.21
CA TYR A 130 -12.27 -5.42 -21.61
C TYR A 130 -13.58 -5.75 -22.33
N LYS A 131 -13.47 -6.23 -23.58
CA LYS A 131 -14.60 -6.66 -24.42
C LYS A 131 -15.77 -5.66 -24.42
N ASN A 132 -15.45 -4.35 -24.46
CA ASN A 132 -16.44 -3.26 -24.42
C ASN A 132 -17.42 -3.31 -23.23
N THR A 133 -17.07 -3.97 -22.12
CA THR A 133 -18.00 -4.23 -21.02
C THR A 133 -17.56 -3.59 -19.71
N PHE A 134 -16.34 -3.86 -19.24
CA PHE A 134 -15.84 -3.37 -17.96
C PHE A 134 -14.33 -3.16 -18.00
N TYR A 135 -13.78 -2.39 -17.06
CA TYR A 135 -12.34 -2.14 -16.98
C TYR A 135 -11.60 -3.26 -16.24
N ARG A 136 -10.41 -3.60 -16.73
CA ARG A 136 -9.43 -4.49 -16.10
C ARG A 136 -8.06 -3.81 -16.06
N PRO A 137 -7.11 -4.24 -15.24
CA PRO A 137 -5.72 -3.77 -15.34
C PRO A 137 -5.16 -4.01 -16.76
N SER A 138 -4.29 -3.12 -17.26
CA SER A 138 -3.46 -3.39 -18.44
C SER A 138 -2.69 -4.71 -18.29
N ALA A 139 -2.19 -5.27 -19.39
CA ALA A 139 -1.50 -6.56 -19.36
C ALA A 139 -0.34 -6.61 -18.34
N GLN A 140 0.47 -5.55 -18.28
CA GLN A 140 1.58 -5.44 -17.33
C GLN A 140 1.08 -5.28 -15.88
N ALA A 141 0.13 -4.38 -15.63
CA ALA A 141 -0.44 -4.19 -14.30
C ALA A 141 -1.17 -5.44 -13.80
N TYR A 142 -1.83 -6.20 -14.68
CA TYR A 142 -2.43 -7.49 -14.37
C TYR A 142 -1.37 -8.49 -13.91
N CYS A 143 -0.28 -8.65 -14.67
CA CYS A 143 0.80 -9.56 -14.31
C CYS A 143 1.39 -9.21 -12.93
N LEU A 144 1.77 -7.94 -12.71
CA LEU A 144 2.37 -7.51 -11.44
C LEU A 144 1.41 -7.63 -10.26
N SER A 145 0.14 -7.26 -10.44
CA SER A 145 -0.88 -7.37 -9.39
C SER A 145 -1.27 -8.81 -9.06
N LEU A 146 -1.14 -9.74 -10.01
CA LEU A 146 -1.31 -11.18 -9.78
C LEU A 146 -0.13 -11.77 -9.00
N ILE A 147 1.11 -11.41 -9.35
CA ILE A 147 2.31 -11.80 -8.58
C ILE A 147 2.19 -11.28 -7.13
N TYR A 148 1.80 -10.01 -6.96
CA TYR A 148 1.55 -9.43 -5.64
C TYR A 148 0.51 -10.25 -4.85
N HIS A 149 -0.59 -10.64 -5.49
CA HIS A 149 -1.62 -11.45 -4.84
C HIS A 149 -1.10 -12.82 -4.41
N VAL A 150 -0.33 -13.47 -5.27
CA VAL A 150 0.31 -14.76 -4.97
C VAL A 150 1.19 -14.64 -3.73
N ILE A 151 2.08 -13.64 -3.68
CA ILE A 151 3.02 -13.49 -2.56
C ILE A 151 2.30 -13.11 -1.26
N TYR A 152 1.50 -12.05 -1.30
CA TYR A 152 1.05 -11.35 -0.10
C TYR A 152 -0.31 -11.77 0.42
N HIS A 153 -1.18 -12.30 -0.45
CA HIS A 153 -2.55 -12.68 -0.08
C HIS A 153 -2.71 -14.20 -0.02
N LYS A 154 -2.04 -14.94 -0.91
CA LYS A 154 -2.11 -16.42 -0.96
C LYS A 154 -0.94 -17.11 -0.26
N GLY A 155 0.29 -16.59 -0.38
CA GLY A 155 1.48 -17.27 0.12
C GLY A 155 1.61 -18.68 -0.49
N GLU A 156 2.09 -19.65 0.27
CA GLU A 156 2.30 -21.03 -0.20
C GLU A 156 0.99 -21.75 -0.59
N SER A 157 -0.17 -21.24 -0.17
CA SER A 157 -1.48 -21.75 -0.63
C SER A 157 -1.75 -21.48 -2.12
N SER A 158 -0.88 -20.72 -2.81
CA SER A 158 -0.89 -20.59 -4.26
C SER A 158 -0.28 -21.79 -5.00
N GLY A 159 0.39 -22.71 -4.29
CA GLY A 159 1.18 -23.77 -4.91
C GLY A 159 2.63 -23.38 -5.23
N ILE A 160 3.05 -22.15 -4.91
CA ILE A 160 4.42 -21.67 -5.08
C ILE A 160 5.11 -21.62 -3.71
N GLY A 161 6.21 -22.33 -3.55
CA GLY A 161 6.91 -22.46 -2.27
C GLY A 161 7.80 -21.27 -1.95
N PHE A 162 8.19 -21.15 -0.68
CA PHE A 162 8.90 -19.97 -0.19
C PHE A 162 10.24 -19.71 -0.92
N ASN A 163 11.14 -20.70 -0.93
CA ASN A 163 12.48 -20.62 -1.56
C ASN A 163 12.68 -21.59 -2.72
N GLN A 164 11.75 -22.52 -2.92
CA GLN A 164 11.81 -23.57 -3.93
C GLN A 164 10.40 -23.90 -4.39
N PRO A 165 10.22 -24.46 -5.59
CA PRO A 165 8.94 -25.02 -6.01
C PRO A 165 8.42 -26.04 -4.98
N LEU A 166 7.10 -26.07 -4.76
CA LEU A 166 6.52 -27.11 -3.90
C LEU A 166 6.52 -28.43 -4.67
N THR A 167 7.10 -29.46 -4.06
CA THR A 167 7.08 -30.83 -4.59
C THR A 167 5.69 -31.46 -4.43
N ASN A 168 4.99 -31.14 -3.35
CA ASN A 168 3.59 -31.48 -3.13
C ASN A 168 2.77 -30.20 -3.26
N LEU A 169 2.13 -30.02 -4.42
CA LEU A 169 1.21 -28.91 -4.62
C LEU A 169 0.06 -29.05 -3.60
N PRO A 170 -0.18 -28.07 -2.71
CA PRO A 170 -1.41 -28.04 -1.94
C PRO A 170 -2.59 -28.11 -2.90
N ASN A 171 -3.73 -28.62 -2.45
CA ASN A 171 -4.93 -28.68 -3.29
C ASN A 171 -5.37 -27.25 -3.62
N THR A 172 -4.87 -26.71 -4.74
CA THR A 172 -5.06 -25.32 -5.13
C THR A 172 -6.27 -25.22 -6.02
N HIS A 173 -7.13 -24.24 -5.74
CA HIS A 173 -8.28 -23.95 -6.60
C HIS A 173 -7.87 -23.38 -7.98
N ARG A 174 -6.62 -22.91 -8.13
CA ARG A 174 -6.12 -22.20 -9.32
C ARG A 174 -4.67 -22.58 -9.57
N ASN A 175 -4.30 -22.83 -10.83
CA ASN A 175 -2.91 -23.00 -11.24
C ASN A 175 -2.23 -21.62 -11.41
N TYR A 176 -1.67 -21.09 -10.31
CA TYR A 176 -1.03 -19.78 -10.34
C TYR A 176 0.24 -19.77 -11.18
N SER A 177 1.05 -20.84 -11.18
CA SER A 177 2.31 -20.89 -11.92
C SER A 177 2.10 -20.70 -13.41
N GLU A 178 1.19 -21.48 -14.01
CA GLU A 178 0.86 -21.34 -15.44
C GLU A 178 0.25 -19.97 -15.75
N THR A 179 -0.66 -19.50 -14.89
CA THR A 179 -1.31 -18.19 -15.07
C THR A 179 -0.28 -17.06 -15.06
N LEU A 180 0.70 -17.11 -14.15
CA LEU A 180 1.78 -16.12 -14.06
C LEU A 180 2.67 -16.13 -15.32
N ILE A 181 3.07 -17.32 -15.79
CA ILE A 181 3.89 -17.45 -17.00
C ILE A 181 3.14 -16.89 -18.22
N ALA A 182 1.86 -17.23 -18.36
CA ALA A 182 1.02 -16.72 -19.44
C ALA A 182 0.82 -15.20 -19.36
N ALA A 183 0.60 -14.66 -18.16
CA ALA A 183 0.46 -13.21 -17.94
C ALA A 183 1.76 -12.46 -18.26
N ALA A 184 2.91 -12.98 -17.85
CA ALA A 184 4.21 -12.37 -18.11
C ALA A 184 4.56 -12.40 -19.61
N SER A 185 4.32 -13.53 -20.28
CA SER A 185 4.52 -13.66 -21.73
C SER A 185 3.70 -12.63 -22.52
N LYS A 186 2.43 -12.41 -22.14
CA LYS A 186 1.55 -11.42 -22.79
C LYS A 186 2.03 -9.98 -22.70
N CYS A 187 2.86 -9.63 -21.71
CA CYS A 187 3.37 -8.27 -21.53
C CYS A 187 4.90 -8.18 -21.73
N GLY A 188 5.55 -9.24 -22.20
CA GLY A 188 6.99 -9.27 -22.43
C GLY A 188 7.85 -9.23 -21.15
N LEU A 189 7.26 -9.45 -19.97
CA LEU A 189 8.00 -9.53 -18.71
C LEU A 189 8.74 -10.87 -18.62
N LYS A 190 10.01 -10.81 -18.22
CA LYS A 190 10.83 -12.00 -17.96
C LYS A 190 10.76 -12.37 -16.49
N LEU A 191 10.01 -13.41 -16.16
CA LEU A 191 9.99 -13.95 -14.80
C LEU A 191 11.32 -14.66 -14.46
N PRO A 192 11.64 -14.81 -13.17
CA PRO A 192 12.75 -15.65 -12.74
C PRO A 192 12.60 -17.10 -13.25
N ASN A 193 13.72 -17.74 -13.62
CA ASN A 193 13.72 -19.12 -14.12
C ASN A 193 13.10 -20.12 -13.12
N GLN A 194 13.32 -19.89 -11.82
CA GLN A 194 12.70 -20.66 -10.75
C GLN A 194 11.72 -19.77 -10.00
N LEU A 195 10.44 -20.14 -10.06
CA LEU A 195 9.38 -19.44 -9.35
C LEU A 195 9.36 -19.87 -7.88
N SER A 196 9.69 -18.94 -7.00
CA SER A 196 9.53 -19.04 -5.55
C SER A 196 8.97 -17.72 -5.02
N LEU A 197 8.40 -17.72 -3.81
CA LEU A 197 7.91 -16.47 -3.23
C LEU A 197 9.03 -15.43 -3.05
N VAL A 198 10.26 -15.89 -2.77
CA VAL A 198 11.44 -15.01 -2.70
C VAL A 198 11.83 -14.46 -4.06
N SER A 199 11.97 -15.30 -5.09
CA SER A 199 12.37 -14.81 -6.42
C SER A 199 11.32 -13.88 -7.03
N LEU A 200 10.04 -14.15 -6.78
CA LEU A 200 8.94 -13.28 -7.19
C LEU A 200 8.89 -11.96 -6.41
N SER A 201 9.20 -11.96 -5.11
CA SER A 201 9.30 -10.72 -4.31
C SER A 201 10.48 -9.86 -4.77
N GLU A 202 11.63 -10.46 -5.05
CA GLU A 202 12.77 -9.79 -5.68
C GLU A 202 12.39 -9.18 -7.03
N PHE A 203 11.71 -9.95 -7.87
CA PHE A 203 11.19 -9.46 -9.14
C PHE A 203 10.28 -8.25 -8.95
N LEU A 204 9.28 -8.29 -8.06
CA LEU A 204 8.40 -7.13 -7.79
C LEU A 204 9.17 -5.90 -7.31
N ARG A 205 10.24 -6.06 -6.51
CA ARG A 205 11.10 -4.94 -6.10
C ARG A 205 11.77 -4.29 -7.30
N THR A 206 12.30 -5.07 -8.24
CA THR A 206 12.88 -4.51 -9.49
C THR A 206 11.87 -3.77 -10.35
N GLN A 207 10.59 -4.12 -10.22
CA GLN A 207 9.48 -3.49 -10.96
C GLN A 207 8.83 -2.34 -10.18
N ASN A 208 9.37 -1.95 -9.02
CA ASN A 208 8.77 -0.96 -8.11
C ASN A 208 7.31 -1.26 -7.75
N PHE A 209 6.93 -2.54 -7.68
CA PHE A 209 5.55 -2.99 -7.46
C PHE A 209 5.42 -3.85 -6.17
N ASP A 210 6.37 -3.71 -5.26
CA ASP A 210 6.44 -4.56 -4.07
C ASP A 210 5.56 -4.07 -2.92
N MET A 211 5.28 -4.94 -1.94
CA MET A 211 4.69 -4.49 -0.68
C MET A 211 5.72 -3.67 0.10
N ALA A 212 5.33 -2.49 0.57
CA ALA A 212 6.18 -1.66 1.43
C ALA A 212 6.73 -2.43 2.64
N PHE A 213 7.99 -2.18 3.01
CA PHE A 213 8.68 -2.90 4.08
C PHE A 213 7.90 -2.86 5.42
N ASP A 214 7.45 -1.67 5.82
CA ASP A 214 6.68 -1.46 7.04
C ASP A 214 5.30 -2.16 7.02
N LEU A 215 4.76 -2.40 5.82
CA LEU A 215 3.54 -3.17 5.64
C LEU A 215 3.83 -4.67 5.77
N LYS A 216 4.93 -5.18 5.21
CA LYS A 216 5.33 -6.60 5.34
C LYS A 216 5.48 -7.05 6.80
N THR A 217 6.00 -6.19 7.67
CA THR A 217 6.18 -6.51 9.10
C THR A 217 4.85 -6.56 9.88
N ARG A 218 3.83 -5.87 9.38
CA ARG A 218 2.51 -5.69 10.02
C ARG A 218 1.36 -6.41 9.31
N TRP A 219 1.62 -6.99 8.15
CA TRP A 219 0.60 -7.59 7.30
C TRP A 219 -0.11 -8.75 8.03
N PRO A 220 -1.45 -8.72 8.11
CA PRO A 220 -2.19 -9.69 8.92
C PRO A 220 -2.36 -11.05 8.22
N LEU A 221 -2.29 -11.10 6.89
CA LEU A 221 -2.32 -12.34 6.13
C LEU A 221 -0.90 -12.86 5.90
N GLN A 222 -0.72 -14.17 5.78
CA GLN A 222 0.59 -14.76 5.47
C GLN A 222 1.72 -14.22 6.36
N LYS A 223 1.42 -13.96 7.64
CA LYS A 223 2.24 -13.16 8.55
C LYS A 223 3.66 -13.71 8.70
N GLU A 224 3.81 -15.03 8.67
CA GLU A 224 5.14 -15.65 8.73
C GLU A 224 5.93 -15.43 7.43
N ILE A 225 5.31 -15.66 6.27
CA ILE A 225 5.92 -15.46 4.96
C ILE A 225 6.35 -14.00 4.77
N THR A 226 5.45 -13.05 5.02
CA THR A 226 5.73 -11.61 4.85
C THR A 226 6.83 -11.12 5.78
N ARG A 227 6.89 -11.62 7.02
CA ARG A 227 8.01 -11.34 7.93
C ARG A 227 9.33 -11.97 7.48
N LYS A 228 9.32 -13.19 6.93
CA LYS A 228 10.52 -13.80 6.37
C LYS A 228 11.02 -12.99 5.17
N LEU A 229 10.14 -12.54 4.28
CA LEU A 229 10.49 -11.63 3.18
C LEU A 229 11.08 -10.31 3.69
N ALA A 230 10.45 -9.67 4.69
CA ALA A 230 11.01 -8.47 5.31
C ALA A 230 12.41 -8.69 5.90
N ARG A 231 12.66 -9.85 6.54
CA ARG A 231 14.00 -10.20 7.05
C ARG A 231 15.03 -10.42 5.94
N ILE A 232 14.62 -10.92 4.78
CA ILE A 232 15.51 -11.06 3.62
C ILE A 232 15.85 -9.67 3.08
N GLU A 233 14.84 -8.82 2.90
CA GLU A 233 15.01 -7.44 2.45
C GLU A 233 15.88 -6.63 3.40
N SER A 234 15.71 -6.77 4.71
CA SER A 234 16.49 -6.01 5.71
C SER A 234 17.99 -6.33 5.71
N LYS A 235 18.42 -7.42 5.07
CA LYS A 235 19.86 -7.68 4.84
C LYS A 235 20.50 -6.65 3.91
N THR A 236 19.70 -5.99 3.07
CA THR A 236 20.15 -4.87 2.21
C THR A 236 20.57 -3.67 3.06
N PHE A 237 20.05 -3.54 4.28
CA PHE A 237 20.33 -2.44 5.20
C PHE A 237 21.53 -2.78 6.10
N THR A 238 22.72 -2.85 5.49
CA THR A 238 23.93 -3.44 6.11
C THR A 238 24.39 -2.77 7.42
N HIS A 239 24.08 -1.50 7.62
CA HIS A 239 24.47 -0.70 8.80
C HIS A 239 23.42 -0.62 9.91
N GLN A 240 22.27 -1.29 9.77
CA GLN A 240 21.14 -1.14 10.71
C GLN A 240 21.47 -1.49 12.16
N LYS A 241 22.47 -2.35 12.39
CA LYS A 241 22.89 -2.74 13.74
C LYS A 241 23.79 -1.68 14.38
N GLN A 242 24.75 -1.15 13.62
CA GLN A 242 25.74 -0.18 14.08
C GLN A 242 25.15 1.23 14.26
N LEU A 243 24.11 1.55 13.49
CA LEU A 243 23.42 2.83 13.49
C LEU A 243 21.94 2.67 13.91
N SER A 244 21.69 1.82 14.90
CA SER A 244 20.33 1.50 15.36
C SER A 244 19.60 2.67 16.03
N ASP A 245 20.31 3.76 16.31
CA ASP A 245 19.79 5.01 16.84
C ASP A 245 19.29 5.97 15.75
N LEU A 246 19.38 5.62 14.47
CA LEU A 246 18.85 6.47 13.40
C LEU A 246 17.32 6.51 13.38
N VAL A 247 16.78 7.69 13.13
CA VAL A 247 15.38 7.95 12.84
C VAL A 247 15.27 8.80 11.58
N CYS A 248 14.41 8.37 10.65
CA CYS A 248 14.25 9.03 9.36
C CYS A 248 12.81 9.50 9.18
N PHE A 249 12.66 10.73 8.71
CA PHE A 249 11.37 11.34 8.39
C PHE A 249 11.34 11.82 6.96
N TYR A 250 10.23 11.59 6.28
CA TYR A 250 9.92 12.28 5.04
C TYR A 250 8.99 13.46 5.33
N ILE A 251 9.37 14.65 4.85
CA ILE A 251 8.50 15.84 4.86
C ILE A 251 7.70 15.86 3.56
N ARG A 252 6.40 16.05 3.68
CA ARG A 252 5.47 16.11 2.54
C ARG A 252 5.52 17.46 1.82
N GLN A 253 5.12 17.47 0.55
CA GLN A 253 5.08 18.67 -0.28
C GLN A 253 4.17 19.77 0.29
N ASP A 254 3.00 19.42 0.81
CA ASP A 254 2.07 20.38 1.42
C ASP A 254 2.66 21.09 2.65
N ALA A 255 3.54 20.40 3.38
CA ALA A 255 4.29 20.98 4.49
C ALA A 255 5.47 21.84 4.04
N SER A 256 6.24 21.40 3.05
CA SER A 256 7.44 22.12 2.61
C SER A 256 7.13 23.36 1.77
N GLN A 257 5.99 23.40 1.09
CA GLN A 257 5.53 24.58 0.34
C GLN A 257 5.10 25.75 1.25
N ASN A 258 4.85 25.50 2.54
CA ASN A 258 4.55 26.54 3.50
C ASN A 258 5.76 26.76 4.42
N GLU A 259 6.43 27.89 4.25
CA GLU A 259 7.67 28.21 4.96
C GLU A 259 7.52 28.14 6.49
N ALA A 260 6.40 28.65 7.04
CA ALA A 260 6.13 28.60 8.47
C ALA A 260 5.97 27.15 8.96
N ILE A 261 5.20 26.32 8.24
CA ILE A 261 5.04 24.90 8.58
C ILE A 261 6.38 24.17 8.51
N MET A 262 7.15 24.38 7.44
CA MET A 262 8.46 23.76 7.25
C MET A 262 9.42 24.13 8.38
N LYS A 263 9.54 25.42 8.69
CA LYS A 263 10.40 25.93 9.77
C LYS A 263 10.02 25.33 11.12
N THR A 264 8.75 25.42 11.52
CA THR A 264 8.26 24.83 12.77
C THR A 264 8.50 23.32 12.83
N THR A 265 8.30 22.61 11.71
CA THR A 265 8.54 21.17 11.63
C THR A 265 10.01 20.82 11.91
N LEU A 266 10.94 21.52 11.26
CA LEU A 266 12.37 21.30 11.45
C LEU A 266 12.82 21.70 12.86
N GLU A 267 12.31 22.80 13.42
CA GLU A 267 12.60 23.22 14.79
C GLU A 267 12.11 22.20 15.81
N SER A 268 10.88 21.70 15.69
CA SER A 268 10.36 20.63 16.55
C SER A 268 11.20 19.36 16.46
N LEU A 269 11.61 18.96 15.25
CA LEU A 269 12.50 17.79 15.08
C LEU A 269 13.87 18.03 15.71
N LYS A 270 14.48 19.20 15.53
CA LYS A 270 15.75 19.58 16.17
C LYS A 270 15.64 19.59 17.69
N GLN A 271 14.54 20.09 18.23
CA GLN A 271 14.31 20.11 19.67
C GLN A 271 14.22 18.69 20.24
N CYS A 272 13.51 17.79 19.56
CA CYS A 272 13.34 16.41 20.00
C CYS A 272 14.63 15.57 19.84
N TYR A 273 15.38 15.73 18.75
CA TYR A 273 16.46 14.82 18.39
C TYR A 273 17.87 15.44 18.45
N GLY A 274 17.98 16.76 18.63
CA GLY A 274 19.25 17.47 18.53
C GLY A 274 19.62 17.79 17.07
N PRO A 275 20.89 17.70 16.69
CA PRO A 275 21.31 17.92 15.30
C PRO A 275 20.57 16.97 14.34
N ILE A 276 20.09 17.53 13.23
CA ILE A 276 19.45 16.79 12.15
C ILE A 276 20.12 17.12 10.82
N ASP A 277 20.18 16.14 9.92
CA ASP A 277 20.49 16.36 8.52
C ASP A 277 19.19 16.46 7.73
N VAL A 278 19.16 17.36 6.74
CA VAL A 278 18.00 17.57 5.87
C VAL A 278 18.47 17.48 4.43
N ILE A 279 17.86 16.58 3.66
CA ILE A 279 18.22 16.29 2.28
C ILE A 279 16.99 16.53 1.41
N GLU A 280 17.13 17.39 0.41
CA GLU A 280 16.09 17.62 -0.59
C GLU A 280 15.99 16.41 -1.55
N LEU A 281 14.76 16.03 -1.89
CA LEU A 281 14.46 14.86 -2.71
C LEU A 281 14.05 15.29 -4.12
N ASN A 282 14.84 14.87 -5.11
CA ASN A 282 14.50 15.10 -6.52
C ASN A 282 13.43 14.11 -7.02
N ASP A 283 13.06 14.21 -8.30
CA ASP A 283 12.05 13.32 -8.90
C ASP A 283 12.47 11.83 -8.85
N ILE A 284 13.74 11.52 -9.09
CA ILE A 284 14.27 10.15 -9.06
C ILE A 284 14.14 9.55 -7.65
N ASP A 285 14.46 10.34 -6.62
CA ASP A 285 14.31 9.90 -5.23
C ASP A 285 12.82 9.67 -4.90
N ARG A 286 11.93 10.57 -5.33
CA ARG A 286 10.48 10.45 -5.15
C ARG A 286 9.89 9.21 -5.82
N GLU A 287 10.28 8.93 -7.06
CA GLU A 287 9.86 7.74 -7.80
C GLU A 287 10.28 6.44 -7.11
N ARG A 288 11.43 6.45 -6.44
CA ARG A 288 11.93 5.31 -5.66
C ARG A 288 11.23 5.17 -4.29
N ILE A 289 10.92 6.27 -3.62
CA ILE A 289 10.30 6.27 -2.27
C ILE A 289 8.81 5.93 -2.31
N LEU A 290 8.05 6.55 -3.21
CA LEU A 290 6.59 6.49 -3.17
C LEU A 290 6.01 5.07 -3.23
N PRO A 291 6.56 4.13 -4.03
CA PRO A 291 6.10 2.74 -4.03
C PRO A 291 6.54 1.95 -2.80
N SER A 292 7.63 2.34 -2.11
CA SER A 292 8.24 1.55 -1.03
C SER A 292 7.64 1.80 0.35
N VAL A 293 6.75 2.78 0.49
CA VAL A 293 6.09 3.14 1.77
C VAL A 293 4.61 2.72 1.75
N ARG A 294 4.09 2.16 2.87
CA ARG A 294 2.72 1.59 2.96
C ARG A 294 1.61 2.52 2.44
N GLY A 295 1.86 3.82 2.52
CA GLY A 295 0.91 4.84 2.10
C GLY A 295 -0.31 4.93 3.02
N GLY A 296 -1.24 5.80 2.62
CA GLY A 296 -2.39 6.25 3.41
C GLY A 296 -2.26 7.68 3.92
N ASN A 297 -1.03 8.19 4.04
CA ASN A 297 -0.76 9.61 4.23
C ASN A 297 -0.62 10.32 2.89
N TRP A 298 0.13 9.80 1.93
CA TRP A 298 0.51 10.47 0.66
C TRP A 298 -0.61 10.82 -0.30
N ILE A 299 -1.82 10.30 -0.12
CA ILE A 299 -2.95 10.63 -0.99
C ILE A 299 -4.00 11.37 -0.18
N GLU A 300 -4.42 12.53 -0.67
CA GLU A 300 -5.51 13.29 -0.10
C GLU A 300 -6.86 12.69 -0.54
N HIS A 301 -7.67 12.29 0.45
CA HIS A 301 -8.72 11.26 0.28
C HIS A 301 -9.91 11.76 -0.54
N GLU A 302 -10.16 13.07 -0.50
CA GLU A 302 -11.29 13.68 -1.20
C GLU A 302 -10.93 14.11 -2.61
N LYS A 303 -9.66 14.46 -2.82
CA LYS A 303 -9.16 15.02 -4.08
C LYS A 303 -8.45 13.99 -4.96
N ASN A 304 -8.23 12.78 -4.44
CA ASN A 304 -7.38 11.77 -5.07
C ASN A 304 -6.02 12.35 -5.52
N GLN A 305 -5.47 13.22 -4.69
CA GLN A 305 -4.27 13.97 -5.02
C GLN A 305 -3.07 13.38 -4.31
N LEU A 306 -2.06 13.00 -5.08
CA LEU A 306 -0.76 12.61 -4.53
C LEU A 306 -0.04 13.85 -3.97
N ILE A 307 0.40 13.73 -2.73
CA ILE A 307 1.26 14.68 -2.03
C ILE A 307 2.58 13.97 -1.77
N PRO A 308 3.61 14.15 -2.62
CA PRO A 308 4.87 13.44 -2.54
C PRO A 308 5.75 13.93 -1.37
N PRO A 309 6.76 13.14 -0.96
CA PRO A 309 7.81 13.62 -0.07
C PRO A 309 8.74 14.58 -0.81
N THR A 310 9.25 15.61 -0.13
CA THR A 310 10.18 16.61 -0.72
C THR A 310 11.51 16.65 0.03
N HIS A 311 11.53 16.24 1.29
CA HIS A 311 12.76 16.18 2.07
C HIS A 311 12.84 14.88 2.85
N LEU A 312 14.04 14.35 2.98
CA LEU A 312 14.42 13.34 3.96
C LEU A 312 15.15 14.04 5.11
N VAL A 313 14.62 13.91 6.32
CA VAL A 313 15.27 14.33 7.55
C VAL A 313 15.84 13.12 8.24
N ILE A 314 17.12 13.20 8.63
CA ILE A 314 17.85 12.14 9.30
C ILE A 314 18.25 12.67 10.67
N ALA A 315 17.89 11.93 11.70
CA ALA A 315 18.12 12.29 13.08
C ALA A 315 18.65 11.08 13.85
N ARG A 316 19.21 11.32 15.04
CA ARG A 316 19.62 10.26 15.97
C ARG A 316 18.77 10.36 17.23
N THR A 317 18.22 9.24 17.70
CA THR A 317 17.69 9.19 19.06
C THR A 317 18.87 9.40 19.99
N ARG A 318 18.76 10.37 20.91
CA ARG A 318 19.80 10.57 21.91
C ARG A 318 19.96 9.25 22.67
N ASN A 319 21.16 8.65 22.63
CA ASN A 319 21.61 7.89 23.79
C ASN A 319 21.72 8.93 24.90
N HIS A 320 20.78 8.98 25.84
CA HIS A 320 20.99 9.74 27.06
C HIS A 320 22.22 9.13 27.74
N SER A 321 23.38 9.76 27.53
CA SER A 321 24.54 9.64 28.40
C SER A 321 24.38 10.48 29.68
N ASP A 322 23.15 10.93 29.97
CA ASP A 322 22.79 11.46 31.28
C ASP A 322 22.29 10.29 32.14
N GLU A 323 23.04 9.99 33.20
CA GLU A 323 22.91 8.85 34.13
C GLU A 323 21.53 8.67 34.81
N LYS A 324 20.49 9.40 34.42
CA LYS A 324 19.17 9.38 35.06
C LYS A 324 17.99 9.07 34.15
N CYS A 325 18.16 8.94 32.83
CA CYS A 325 17.04 8.62 31.94
C CYS A 325 17.19 7.21 31.35
N SER A 326 16.56 6.24 32.02
CA SER A 326 16.52 4.85 31.59
C SER A 326 15.72 4.70 30.29
N SER A 327 16.43 4.26 29.24
CA SER A 327 15.94 3.81 27.94
C SER A 327 15.67 4.90 26.88
N PRO A 328 16.13 4.71 25.62
CA PRO A 328 15.82 5.60 24.52
C PRO A 328 14.31 5.59 24.26
N ILE A 329 13.71 6.79 24.15
CA ILE A 329 12.29 6.92 23.82
C ILE A 329 12.05 6.31 22.43
N PRO A 330 11.14 5.34 22.28
CA PRO A 330 10.92 4.69 21.00
C PRO A 330 10.44 5.72 19.95
N PRO A 331 10.86 5.63 18.68
CA PRO A 331 10.45 6.56 17.62
C PRO A 331 8.92 6.77 17.52
N ILE A 332 8.14 5.75 17.89
CA ILE A 332 6.67 5.79 17.90
C ILE A 332 6.07 6.75 18.94
N GLU A 333 6.72 6.94 20.09
CA GLU A 333 6.26 7.86 21.15
C GLU A 333 6.56 9.30 20.77
N ILE A 334 7.71 9.56 20.14
CA ILE A 334 8.09 10.89 19.64
C ILE A 334 7.24 11.28 18.42
N LYS A 335 6.93 10.32 17.54
CA LYS A 335 6.00 10.50 16.41
C LYS A 335 4.59 10.90 16.83
N ARG A 336 4.20 10.70 18.09
CA ARG A 336 2.93 11.22 18.64
C ARG A 336 3.05 12.69 19.08
N ASN A 337 4.21 13.11 19.57
CA ASN A 337 4.43 14.42 20.16
C ASN A 337 4.81 15.51 19.13
N VAL A 338 5.61 15.18 18.11
CA VAL A 338 6.01 16.14 17.06
C VAL A 338 4.78 16.68 16.31
N PRO A 339 3.83 15.83 15.83
CA PRO A 339 2.60 16.33 15.23
C PRO A 339 1.74 17.15 16.18
N GLN A 340 1.72 16.89 17.49
CA GLN A 340 0.94 17.69 18.43
C GLN A 340 1.48 19.12 18.57
N SER A 341 2.80 19.30 18.62
CA SER A 341 3.42 20.63 18.63
C SER A 341 3.12 21.42 17.34
N ILE A 342 3.15 20.75 16.19
CA ILE A 342 2.81 21.34 14.90
C ILE A 342 1.30 21.62 14.81
N ILE A 343 0.45 20.68 15.24
CA ILE A 343 -1.02 20.86 15.28
C ILE A 343 -1.42 22.00 16.24
N ALA A 344 -0.71 22.20 17.34
CA ALA A 344 -0.95 23.34 18.24
C ALA A 344 -0.63 24.68 17.54
N ALA A 345 0.35 24.70 16.64
CA ALA A 345 0.68 25.86 15.82
C ALA A 345 -0.30 26.11 14.65
N PHE A 346 -1.10 25.10 14.24
CA PHE A 346 -2.03 25.20 13.10
C PHE A 346 -3.46 24.72 13.47
N PRO A 347 -4.42 25.63 13.74
CA PRO A 347 -5.77 25.28 14.20
C PRO A 347 -6.65 24.55 13.15
N HIS A 348 -7.82 24.14 13.62
CA HIS A 348 -8.47 22.86 13.33
C HIS A 348 -9.14 22.60 11.94
N PRO A 349 -9.14 23.48 10.92
CA PRO A 349 -9.33 23.04 9.54
C PRO A 349 -8.01 22.68 8.81
N GLN A 350 -6.85 23.10 9.33
CA GLN A 350 -5.53 22.89 8.74
C GLN A 350 -4.72 21.89 9.58
N ARG A 351 -5.14 20.64 9.71
CA ARG A 351 -4.30 19.58 10.28
C ARG A 351 -3.59 18.87 9.14
N PRO A 352 -2.49 19.39 8.56
CA PRO A 352 -1.85 18.69 7.47
C PRO A 352 -1.22 17.44 8.08
N ARG A 353 -1.28 16.33 7.38
CA ARG A 353 -0.27 15.30 7.65
C ARG A 353 1.02 15.93 7.15
N VAL A 354 1.97 16.23 8.03
CA VAL A 354 3.16 17.00 7.65
C VAL A 354 4.34 16.07 7.35
N ILE A 355 4.49 15.01 8.15
CA ILE A 355 5.62 14.10 8.09
C ILE A 355 5.19 12.63 8.03
N HIS A 356 6.09 11.78 7.54
CA HIS A 356 6.04 10.34 7.67
C HIS A 356 7.37 9.84 8.24
N GLY A 357 7.37 9.38 9.49
CA GLY A 357 8.56 8.87 10.18
C GLY A 357 8.60 7.34 10.26
N SER A 358 9.80 6.79 10.36
CA SER A 358 10.05 5.39 10.71
C SER A 358 9.63 5.07 12.14
N ASP A 359 9.19 3.84 12.40
CA ASP A 359 8.82 3.38 13.74
C ASP A 359 9.88 2.47 14.38
N THR A 360 10.80 1.89 13.58
CA THR A 360 11.88 1.00 14.04
C THR A 360 13.21 1.33 13.35
N PRO A 361 14.36 0.85 13.89
CA PRO A 361 15.66 1.03 13.23
C PRO A 361 15.68 0.47 11.80
N GLU A 362 15.07 -0.68 11.56
CA GLU A 362 15.00 -1.27 10.21
C GLU A 362 14.16 -0.40 9.26
N GLU A 363 13.06 0.18 9.74
CA GLU A 363 12.28 1.15 8.96
C GLU A 363 13.07 2.44 8.70
N SER A 364 13.89 2.90 9.65
CA SER A 364 14.77 4.07 9.47
C SER A 364 15.77 3.80 8.36
N HIS A 365 16.43 2.65 8.38
CA HIS A 365 17.37 2.28 7.34
C HIS A 365 16.69 1.99 6.00
N HIS A 366 15.47 1.45 5.99
CA HIS A 366 14.65 1.36 4.78
C HIS A 366 14.38 2.76 4.20
N HIS A 367 13.92 3.72 5.00
CA HIS A 367 13.71 5.10 4.54
C HIS A 367 15.02 5.73 4.06
N LEU A 368 16.13 5.55 4.77
CA LEU A 368 17.42 6.08 4.37
C LEU A 368 17.90 5.48 3.03
N PHE A 369 17.76 4.15 2.86
CA PHE A 369 18.16 3.43 1.66
C PHE A 369 17.37 3.87 0.43
N TYR A 370 16.03 3.96 0.54
CA TYR A 370 15.18 4.43 -0.56
C TYR A 370 15.26 5.95 -0.76
N GLY A 371 15.56 6.71 0.28
CA GLY A 371 15.71 8.17 0.20
C GLY A 371 16.99 8.59 -0.51
N LEU A 372 18.13 8.03 -0.11
CA LEU A 372 19.44 8.35 -0.70
C LEU A 372 19.74 7.55 -1.98
N GLY A 373 19.15 6.36 -2.07
CA GLY A 373 19.48 5.37 -3.07
C GLY A 373 20.63 4.45 -2.68
N PRO A 374 20.73 3.27 -3.31
CA PRO A 374 21.68 2.23 -2.92
C PRO A 374 23.14 2.71 -2.88
N ASN A 375 23.54 3.52 -3.87
CA ASN A 375 24.92 3.98 -4.02
C ASN A 375 25.35 4.96 -2.92
N LYS A 376 24.45 5.84 -2.48
CA LYS A 376 24.74 6.87 -1.47
C LYS A 376 24.50 6.38 -0.04
N TYR A 377 23.63 5.39 0.13
CA TYR A 377 23.30 4.83 1.44
C TYR A 377 24.54 4.34 2.19
N HIS A 378 25.40 3.57 1.53
CA HIS A 378 26.58 2.97 2.17
C HIS A 378 27.59 4.04 2.60
N SER A 379 27.94 4.96 1.69
CA SER A 379 28.91 6.03 1.97
C SER A 379 28.42 6.99 3.05
N TYR A 380 27.11 7.31 3.07
CA TYR A 380 26.52 8.13 4.12
C TYR A 380 26.62 7.47 5.50
N CYS A 381 26.27 6.18 5.61
CA CYS A 381 26.37 5.43 6.87
C CYS A 381 27.82 5.33 7.37
N GLU A 382 28.78 5.07 6.48
CA GLU A 382 30.21 5.05 6.83
C GLU A 382 30.71 6.42 7.33
N GLY A 383 30.23 7.52 6.74
CA GLY A 383 30.51 8.87 7.21
C GLY A 383 30.03 9.11 8.65
N LEU A 384 28.80 8.67 8.96
CA LEU A 384 28.23 8.78 10.30
C LEU A 384 29.01 7.96 11.34
N LEU A 385 29.47 6.76 10.97
CA LEU A 385 30.28 5.91 11.86
C LEU A 385 31.66 6.52 12.15
N LYS A 386 32.31 7.14 11.17
CA LYS A 386 33.58 7.84 11.40
C LYS A 386 33.42 9.02 12.36
N CYS A 387 32.35 9.80 12.18
CA CYS A 387 32.05 10.93 13.06
C CYS A 387 31.70 10.51 14.50
N SER A 388 31.10 9.34 14.69
CA SER A 388 30.77 8.84 16.04
C SER A 388 32.00 8.33 16.79
N ILE A 389 32.99 7.79 16.09
CA ILE A 389 34.27 7.36 16.66
C ILE A 389 35.11 8.56 17.12
N GLN A 390 35.09 9.67 16.38
CA GLN A 390 35.83 10.89 16.76
C GLN A 390 35.20 11.68 17.93
N ARG A 391 33.96 11.35 18.33
CA ARG A 391 33.24 12.00 19.45
C ARG A 391 33.24 11.17 20.73
N ARG A 392 33.80 9.95 20.70
CA ARG A 392 34.14 9.15 21.88
C ARG A 392 35.60 9.39 22.19
#